data_AF-X1DMR7-F1
#
_entry.id   AF-X1DMR7-F1
#
_cell.length_a   1.000
_cell.length_b   1.000
_cell.length_c   1.000
_cell.angle_alpha   90.00
_cell.angle_beta   90.00
_cell.angle_gamma   90.00
#
_symmetry.space_group_name_H-M   'P 1'
#
loop_
_entity.id
_entity.type
_entity.pdbx_description
1 polymer ?
#
loop_
_entity_poly.entity_id
_entity_poly.type
_entity_poly.pdbx_seq_one_letter_code
_entity_poly.pdbx_strand_id
1 'polypeptide(L)'
;AQIKTPQQINLEELQEYSLIGFGSGIYGEKHHKFLLDLADKLLQVTNKKAFIFSTSAIMGEAKVAQDHSLLRKKLQSKGYMIVDEFSCKGFNTNSFLKLFGGMNKGRPNAIDLKHAEEFARNLQKKMKPNPGLSH
;
A
#
# COMPACT_ATOMS: atom_id res chain seq x y z
N ALA A 1 4.25 -12.34 -8.23
CA ALA A 1 3.22 -11.29 -8.32
C ALA A 1 3.54 -10.41 -9.53
N GLN A 2 2.53 -9.92 -10.24
CA GLN A 2 2.75 -8.95 -11.32
C GLN A 2 2.87 -7.55 -10.70
N ILE A 3 3.85 -6.75 -11.16
CA ILE A 3 4.04 -5.36 -10.71
C ILE A 3 3.81 -4.46 -11.93
N LYS A 4 2.94 -3.46 -11.77
CA LYS A 4 2.62 -2.48 -12.81
C LYS A 4 2.60 -1.08 -12.21
N THR A 5 3.04 -0.10 -13.00
CA THR A 5 2.85 1.31 -12.64
C THR A 5 1.40 1.73 -12.89
N PRO A 6 0.88 2.75 -12.18
CA PRO A 6 -0.51 3.20 -12.37
C PRO A 6 -0.89 3.51 -13.82
N GLN A 7 0.06 3.95 -14.64
CA GLN A 7 -0.13 4.31 -16.04
C GLN A 7 -0.24 3.10 -16.98
N GLN A 8 0.22 1.92 -16.54
CA GLN A 8 0.20 0.68 -17.33
C GLN A 8 -1.01 -0.22 -17.01
N ILE A 9 -1.83 0.18 -16.04
CA ILE A 9 -2.99 -0.60 -15.59
C ILE A 9 -4.11 -0.50 -16.61
N ASN A 10 -4.60 -1.66 -17.04
CA ASN A 10 -5.92 -1.77 -17.62
C ASN A 10 -6.93 -2.02 -16.49
N LEU A 11 -8.02 -1.26 -16.38
CA LEU A 11 -8.88 -1.30 -15.19
C LEU A 11 -9.67 -2.62 -15.09
N GLU A 12 -10.01 -3.19 -16.24
CA GLU A 12 -10.74 -4.45 -16.38
C GLU A 12 -9.88 -5.64 -15.93
N GLU A 13 -8.58 -5.61 -16.19
CA GLU A 13 -7.67 -6.70 -15.83
C GLU A 13 -7.55 -6.88 -14.30
N LEU A 14 -7.82 -5.81 -13.53
CA LEU A 14 -7.84 -5.89 -12.07
C LEU A 14 -8.91 -6.88 -11.57
N GLN A 15 -9.95 -7.15 -12.37
CA GLN A 15 -10.98 -8.12 -12.02
C GLN A 15 -10.46 -9.56 -11.96
N GLU A 16 -9.34 -9.86 -12.63
CA GLU A 16 -8.73 -11.18 -12.67
C GLU A 16 -7.98 -11.54 -11.36
N TYR A 17 -7.66 -10.55 -10.53
CA TYR A 17 -6.87 -10.75 -9.31
C TYR A 17 -7.74 -10.95 -8.07
N SER A 18 -7.46 -11.98 -7.27
CA SER A 18 -8.15 -12.19 -5.99
C SER A 18 -7.69 -11.25 -4.87
N LEU A 19 -6.51 -10.62 -5.03
CA LEU A 19 -5.92 -9.65 -4.10
C LEU A 19 -5.06 -8.65 -4.88
N ILE A 20 -5.22 -7.35 -4.60
CA ILE A 20 -4.45 -6.28 -5.24
C ILE A 20 -3.71 -5.46 -4.18
N GLY A 21 -2.42 -5.22 -4.40
CA GLY A 21 -1.61 -4.33 -3.57
C GLY A 21 -1.51 -2.93 -4.18
N PHE A 22 -1.85 -1.89 -3.42
CA PHE A 22 -1.67 -0.50 -3.82
C PHE A 22 -0.58 0.14 -2.96
N GLY A 23 0.45 0.73 -3.57
CA GLY A 23 1.50 1.34 -2.77
C GLY A 23 2.37 2.37 -3.47
N SER A 24 2.89 3.30 -2.68
CA SER A 24 3.81 4.36 -3.12
C SER A 24 4.63 4.91 -1.94
N GLY A 25 5.55 5.83 -2.22
CA GLY A 25 6.04 6.73 -1.17
C GLY A 25 4.93 7.65 -0.64
N ILE A 26 5.09 8.14 0.59
CA ILE A 26 4.25 9.19 1.16
C ILE A 26 4.87 10.57 0.92
N TYR A 27 4.06 11.49 0.37
CA TYR A 27 4.42 12.86 0.01
C TYR A 27 3.36 13.80 0.58
N GLY A 28 3.76 14.67 1.52
CA GLY A 28 2.82 15.61 2.15
C GLY A 28 1.61 14.89 2.76
N GLU A 29 1.88 13.86 3.56
CA GLU A 29 0.87 13.10 4.32
C GLU A 29 -0.11 12.24 3.49
N LYS A 30 0.25 11.92 2.25
CA LYS A 30 -0.57 11.07 1.39
C LYS A 30 0.28 10.31 0.38
N HIS A 31 -0.33 9.28 -0.21
CA HIS A 31 0.25 8.54 -1.31
C HIS A 31 0.50 9.44 -2.54
N HIS A 32 1.40 9.00 -3.42
CA HIS A 32 1.75 9.72 -4.64
C HIS A 32 0.51 9.99 -5.51
N LYS A 33 0.47 11.16 -6.14
CA LYS A 33 -0.69 11.64 -6.90
C LYS A 33 -1.19 10.64 -7.94
N PHE A 34 -0.28 9.99 -8.68
CA PHE A 34 -0.68 9.00 -9.70
C PHE A 34 -1.42 7.78 -9.14
N LEU A 35 -1.11 7.35 -7.92
CA LEU A 35 -1.83 6.25 -7.27
C LEU A 35 -3.24 6.70 -6.83
N LEU A 36 -3.36 7.93 -6.33
CA LEU A 36 -4.63 8.52 -5.95
C LEU A 36 -5.53 8.75 -7.17
N ASP A 37 -4.96 9.26 -8.27
CA ASP A 37 -5.67 9.48 -9.52
C ASP A 37 -6.12 8.16 -10.17
N LEU A 38 -5.33 7.08 -10.03
CA LEU A 38 -5.76 5.73 -10.41
C LEU A 38 -6.94 5.27 -9.56
N ALA A 39 -6.87 5.44 -8.23
CA ALA A 39 -7.93 5.02 -7.31
C ALA A 39 -9.28 5.69 -7.63
N ASP A 40 -9.27 6.94 -8.08
CA ASP A 40 -10.47 7.65 -8.53
C ASP A 40 -11.11 7.04 -9.79
N LYS A 41 -10.30 6.47 -10.68
CA LYS A 41 -10.73 5.89 -11.96
C LYS A 41 -11.15 4.43 -11.86
N LEU A 42 -10.81 3.74 -10.77
CA LEU A 42 -11.15 2.32 -10.59
C LEU A 42 -12.65 2.06 -10.83
N LEU A 43 -12.94 0.90 -11.41
CA LEU A 43 -14.29 0.39 -11.56
C LEU A 43 -14.90 0.11 -10.18
N GLN A 44 -16.22 0.25 -10.09
CA GLN A 44 -16.96 -0.22 -8.92
C GLN A 44 -16.89 -1.74 -8.84
N VAL A 45 -16.61 -2.27 -7.65
CA VAL A 45 -16.49 -3.70 -7.39
C VAL A 45 -17.24 -4.06 -6.10
N THR A 46 -17.47 -5.34 -5.88
CA THR A 46 -18.08 -5.83 -4.64
C THR A 46 -17.09 -6.71 -3.90
N ASN A 47 -16.71 -6.30 -2.69
CA ASN A 47 -15.87 -7.07 -1.78
C ASN A 47 -14.53 -7.52 -2.40
N LYS A 48 -13.92 -6.70 -3.25
CA LYS A 48 -12.61 -6.99 -3.86
C LYS A 48 -11.51 -6.76 -2.83
N LYS A 49 -10.68 -7.76 -2.55
CA LYS A 49 -9.65 -7.63 -1.50
C LYS A 49 -8.46 -6.82 -1.98
N ALA A 50 -7.99 -5.91 -1.14
CA ALA A 50 -6.79 -5.13 -1.38
C ALA A 50 -5.98 -4.94 -0.11
N PHE A 51 -4.70 -4.63 -0.26
CA PHE A 51 -3.85 -4.15 0.82
C PHE A 51 -3.13 -2.87 0.40
N ILE A 52 -2.79 -2.03 1.37
CA ILE A 52 -2.07 -0.77 1.12
C ILE A 52 -0.67 -0.88 1.69
N PHE A 53 0.34 -0.42 0.95
CA PHE A 53 1.69 -0.36 1.49
C PHE A 53 2.42 0.92 1.10
N SER A 54 3.29 1.41 1.98
CA SER A 54 4.05 2.62 1.68
C SER A 54 5.47 2.62 2.22
N THR A 55 6.25 3.57 1.71
CA THR A 55 7.48 4.02 2.35
C THR A 55 7.30 5.47 2.78
N SER A 56 7.79 5.84 3.96
CA SER A 56 7.74 7.25 4.38
C SER A 56 8.91 7.66 5.28
N ALA A 57 9.11 8.98 5.39
CA ALA A 57 10.18 9.53 6.21
C ALA A 57 9.89 9.42 7.72
N ILE A 58 8.62 9.51 8.11
CA ILE A 58 8.14 9.57 9.50
C ILE A 58 7.24 8.37 9.75
N MET A 59 7.57 7.59 10.78
CA MET A 59 6.79 6.42 11.21
C MET A 59 6.04 6.70 12.51
N GLY A 60 4.96 5.96 12.72
CA GLY A 60 4.13 5.97 13.91
C GLY A 60 2.73 5.50 13.55
N GLU A 61 2.08 4.70 14.39
CA GLU A 61 0.79 4.07 14.06
C GLU A 61 -0.26 5.10 13.61
N ALA A 62 -0.48 6.15 14.41
CA ALA A 62 -1.41 7.23 14.08
C ALA A 62 -1.02 7.95 12.78
N LYS A 63 0.28 8.17 12.55
CA LYS A 63 0.79 8.84 11.35
C LYS A 63 0.57 7.99 10.10
N VAL A 64 0.85 6.70 10.17
CA VAL A 64 0.60 5.75 9.06
C VAL A 64 -0.90 5.66 8.77
N ALA A 65 -1.73 5.59 9.82
CA ALA A 65 -3.18 5.58 9.68
C ALA A 65 -3.71 6.83 8.95
N GLN A 66 -3.16 8.00 9.26
CA GLN A 66 -3.44 9.27 8.58
C GLN A 66 -2.94 9.26 7.13
N ASP A 67 -1.69 8.87 6.89
CA ASP A 67 -1.05 8.86 5.56
C ASP A 67 -1.78 7.97 4.55
N HIS A 68 -2.33 6.86 5.04
CA HIS A 68 -3.07 5.90 4.24
C HIS A 68 -4.56 6.26 4.10
N SER A 69 -5.09 7.16 4.93
CA SER A 69 -6.53 7.42 5.04
C SER A 69 -7.20 7.83 3.73
N LEU A 70 -6.55 8.68 2.93
CA LEU A 70 -7.11 9.15 1.66
C LEU A 70 -7.23 8.01 0.63
N LEU A 71 -6.17 7.22 0.47
CA LEU A 71 -6.19 6.09 -0.45
C LEU A 71 -7.18 5.02 0.02
N ARG A 72 -7.17 4.69 1.33
CA ARG A 72 -8.12 3.77 1.96
C ARG A 72 -9.57 4.16 1.65
N LYS A 73 -9.94 5.42 1.86
CA LYS A 73 -11.30 5.93 1.59
C LYS A 73 -11.68 5.81 0.12
N LYS A 74 -10.77 6.15 -0.81
CA LYS A 74 -11.00 6.01 -2.26
C LYS A 74 -11.21 4.56 -2.68
N LEU A 75 -10.41 3.64 -2.14
CA LEU A 75 -10.56 2.21 -2.44
C LEU A 75 -11.87 1.66 -1.86
N GLN A 76 -12.19 2.01 -0.61
CA GLN A 76 -13.44 1.58 0.03
C GLN A 76 -14.68 2.13 -0.67
N SER A 77 -14.66 3.37 -1.17
CA SER A 77 -15.79 3.93 -1.94
C SER A 77 -15.97 3.27 -3.31
N LYS A 78 -14.96 2.52 -3.79
CA LYS A 78 -15.01 1.66 -4.96
C LYS A 78 -15.42 0.22 -4.65
N GLY A 79 -15.67 -0.10 -3.38
CA GLY A 79 -16.08 -1.43 -2.91
C GLY A 79 -14.93 -2.41 -2.66
N TYR A 80 -13.70 -1.90 -2.51
CA TYR A 80 -12.57 -2.73 -2.06
C TYR A 80 -12.58 -2.93 -0.55
N MET A 81 -12.24 -4.14 -0.10
CA MET A 81 -11.98 -4.47 1.30
C MET A 81 -10.48 -4.41 1.56
N ILE A 82 -10.06 -3.46 2.41
CA ILE A 82 -8.66 -3.36 2.83
C ILE A 82 -8.39 -4.41 3.91
N VAL A 83 -7.67 -5.48 3.56
CA VAL A 83 -7.43 -6.63 4.45
C VAL A 83 -6.25 -6.44 5.39
N ASP A 84 -5.30 -5.57 5.01
CA ASP A 84 -4.18 -5.17 5.84
C ASP A 84 -3.42 -3.97 5.23
N GLU A 85 -2.55 -3.36 6.03
CA GLU A 85 -1.72 -2.24 5.60
C GLU A 85 -0.30 -2.30 6.15
N PHE A 86 0.66 -1.80 5.37
CA PHE A 86 2.08 -1.83 5.74
C PHE A 86 2.76 -0.48 5.48
N SER A 87 3.68 -0.08 6.35
CA SER A 87 4.57 1.04 6.06
C SER A 87 5.94 0.78 6.65
N CYS A 88 6.98 1.21 5.94
CA CYS A 88 8.34 1.20 6.46
C CYS A 88 9.08 2.49 6.14
N LYS A 89 10.28 2.66 6.72
CA LYS A 89 11.08 3.85 6.49
C LYS A 89 11.59 3.87 5.06
N GLY A 90 11.31 4.95 4.34
CA GLY A 90 11.92 5.27 3.05
C GLY A 90 13.02 6.32 3.20
N PHE A 91 14.04 6.23 2.36
CA PHE A 91 15.03 7.30 2.22
C PHE A 91 14.38 8.58 1.70
N ASN A 92 14.62 9.70 2.38
CA ASN A 92 14.05 10.99 2.02
C ASN A 92 15.16 12.05 1.84
N THR A 93 15.16 12.67 0.67
CA THR A 93 16.09 13.76 0.30
C THR A 93 15.37 15.09 0.06
N ASN A 94 14.12 15.26 0.47
CA ASN A 94 13.42 16.52 0.23
C ASN A 94 13.86 17.59 1.26
N SER A 95 14.27 18.77 0.77
CA SER A 95 14.70 19.98 1.52
C SER A 95 16.20 20.09 1.91
N PHE A 96 16.55 21.11 2.72
CA PHE A 96 17.88 21.46 3.27
C PHE A 96 18.64 20.26 3.87
N LEU A 97 17.91 19.22 4.27
CA LEU A 97 18.43 17.91 4.66
C LEU A 97 19.33 17.26 3.60
N LYS A 98 19.19 17.58 2.31
CA LYS A 98 20.12 17.14 1.25
C LYS A 98 21.57 17.53 1.56
N LEU A 99 21.81 18.70 2.16
CA LEU A 99 23.16 19.13 2.54
C LEU A 99 23.74 18.30 3.70
N PHE A 100 22.90 17.65 4.50
CA PHE A 100 23.30 16.70 5.55
C PHE A 100 23.13 15.23 5.08
N GLY A 101 22.75 15.04 3.81
CA GLY A 101 22.58 13.77 3.09
C GLY A 101 21.24 13.06 3.27
N GLY A 102 20.21 13.71 3.82
CA GLY A 102 18.84 13.20 3.89
C GLY A 102 18.50 12.42 5.16
N MET A 103 17.23 12.09 5.32
CA MET A 103 16.70 11.28 6.43
C MET A 103 16.60 9.82 6.03
N ASN A 104 16.80 8.91 7.01
CA ASN A 104 16.68 7.46 6.82
C ASN A 104 17.61 6.92 5.71
N LYS A 105 18.87 7.39 5.65
CA LYS A 105 19.89 6.82 4.74
C LYS A 105 19.96 5.30 4.91
N GLY A 106 20.08 4.60 3.79
CA GLY A 106 20.15 3.13 3.76
C GLY A 106 18.81 2.43 4.03
N ARG A 107 17.67 3.14 4.03
CA ARG A 107 16.33 2.57 4.21
C ARG A 107 15.50 2.63 2.91
N PRO A 108 14.67 1.63 2.59
CA PRO A 108 14.44 0.39 3.35
C PRO A 108 15.68 -0.51 3.44
N ASN A 109 15.92 -1.13 4.59
CA ASN A 109 17.03 -2.06 4.84
C ASN A 109 16.55 -3.48 5.13
N ALA A 110 17.47 -4.39 5.48
CA ALA A 110 17.15 -5.78 5.79
C ALA A 110 16.06 -5.96 6.88
N ILE A 111 16.00 -5.07 7.87
CA ILE A 111 14.96 -5.10 8.90
C ILE A 111 13.59 -4.72 8.31
N ASP A 112 13.53 -3.68 7.46
CA ASP A 112 12.28 -3.31 6.78
C ASP A 112 11.80 -4.41 5.84
N LEU A 113 12.73 -5.05 5.13
CA LEU A 113 12.43 -6.18 4.24
C LEU A 113 11.89 -7.37 5.03
N LYS A 114 12.45 -7.67 6.20
CA LYS A 114 11.94 -8.70 7.11
C LYS A 114 10.51 -8.38 7.56
N HIS A 115 10.21 -7.15 7.95
CA HIS A 115 8.84 -6.75 8.31
C HIS A 115 7.88 -6.81 7.12
N ALA A 116 8.34 -6.47 5.91
CA ALA A 116 7.53 -6.61 4.69
C ALA A 116 7.25 -8.09 4.37
N GLU A 117 8.22 -8.98 4.62
CA GLU A 117 8.04 -10.42 4.50
C GLU A 117 7.03 -10.95 5.53
N GLU A 118 7.14 -10.54 6.80
CA GLU A 118 6.20 -10.90 7.86
C GLU A 118 4.77 -10.43 7.51
N PHE A 119 4.63 -9.20 7.01
CA PHE A 119 3.37 -8.68 6.50
C PHE A 119 2.80 -9.55 5.38
N ALA A 120 3.60 -9.90 4.38
CA ALA A 120 3.17 -10.76 3.27
C ALA A 120 2.75 -12.17 3.75
N ARG A 121 3.47 -12.75 4.71
CA ARG A 121 3.11 -14.04 5.33
C ARG A 121 1.79 -13.95 6.09
N ASN A 122 1.53 -12.85 6.79
CA ASN A 122 0.28 -12.63 7.49
C ASN A 122 -0.90 -12.42 6.53
N LEU A 123 -0.69 -11.69 5.43
CA LEU A 123 -1.67 -11.59 4.34
C LEU A 123 -2.06 -12.97 3.81
N GLN A 124 -1.08 -13.83 3.52
CA GLN A 124 -1.37 -15.20 3.04
C GLN A 124 -2.25 -15.98 4.02
N LYS A 125 -1.98 -15.88 5.33
CA LYS A 125 -2.81 -16.54 6.36
C LYS A 125 -4.25 -16.01 6.35
N LYS A 126 -4.43 -14.68 6.28
CA LYS A 126 -5.76 -14.04 6.21
C LYS A 126 -6.54 -14.40 4.93
N MET A 127 -5.83 -14.79 3.88
CA MET A 127 -6.41 -15.14 2.59
C MET A 127 -6.78 -16.62 2.46
N LYS A 128 -6.31 -17.50 3.35
CA LYS A 128 -6.72 -18.90 3.34
C LYS A 128 -8.20 -19.00 3.71
N PRO A 129 -9.02 -19.79 2.98
CA PRO A 129 -10.37 -20.09 3.41
C PRO A 129 -10.34 -20.77 4.78
N ASN A 130 -11.29 -20.42 5.64
CA ASN A 130 -11.43 -21.05 6.94
C ASN A 130 -11.87 -22.51 6.72
N PRO A 131 -11.08 -23.53 7.10
CA PRO A 131 -11.40 -24.92 6.78
C PRO A 131 -12.64 -25.48 7.51
N GLY A 132 -13.33 -24.69 8.32
CA GLY A 132 -14.41 -25.12 9.21
C GLY A 132 -15.85 -24.80 8.78
N LEU A 133 -16.09 -24.33 7.55
CA LEU A 133 -17.45 -24.09 7.03
C LEU A 133 -17.61 -24.70 5.64
N SER A 134 -17.61 -26.03 5.60
CA SER A 134 -18.34 -26.77 4.57
C SER A 134 -19.79 -26.92 5.05
N HIS A 135 -20.71 -26.21 4.38
CA HIS A 135 -22.13 -26.54 4.42
C HIS A 135 -22.40 -27.85 3.69
#